data_AF-A0A850W0P1-F1
#
_entry.id   AF-A0A850W0P1-F1
#
_cell.length_a   1.000
_cell.length_b   1.000
_cell.length_c   1.000
_cell.angle_alpha   90.00
_cell.angle_beta   90.00
_cell.angle_gamma   90.00
#
_symmetry.space_group_name_H-M   'P 1'
#
loop_
_entity.id
_entity.type
_entity.pdbx_description
1 polymer ?
#
loop_
_entity_poly.entity_id
_entity_poly.type
_entity_poly.pdbx_seq_one_letter_code
_entity_poly.pdbx_strand_id
1 'polypeptide(L)'
;VCSTWGNFHFKTFDGDIFYFPGVCNYIFASNCKSPYEDFNIQIRRTMVENATVITHVIMKLEGAVIELTRGSVLLDGKSVRMPYSYMGVLIERKRSNSYLKVSAKLGLTFLWNEEDALLVELDKKYANQTCGLCGDFNGIPISNEFISEKTKMTPIQFGNRQKMDGPTEQCADPIPPAALVNCSAEFASICETVLTSKAFTSCNALVNVQDYIETCIQDLCHCDSSMADFCMCNTFAEYSRQCAHAGGQPLNWRTSELC
;
A
#
# COMPACT_ATOMS: atom_id res chain seq x y z
N VAL A 1 -5.18 -5.67 7.59
CA VAL A 1 -4.86 -4.39 6.92
C VAL A 1 -4.09 -4.68 5.66
N CYS A 2 -4.43 -4.02 4.56
CA CYS A 2 -3.66 -4.01 3.32
C CYS A 2 -2.97 -2.65 3.18
N SER A 3 -1.77 -2.62 2.60
CA SER A 3 -1.02 -1.37 2.41
C SER A 3 -0.17 -1.38 1.14
N THR A 4 0.23 -0.18 0.72
CA THR A 4 1.21 0.02 -0.34
C THR A 4 2.03 1.25 -0.01
N TRP A 5 3.33 1.20 -0.29
CA TRP A 5 4.30 2.25 0.08
C TRP A 5 5.46 2.27 -0.91
N GLY A 6 6.31 3.29 -0.79
CA GLY A 6 7.63 3.33 -1.41
C GLY A 6 7.63 3.00 -2.89
N ASN A 7 8.66 2.25 -3.30
CA ASN A 7 8.88 1.90 -4.69
C ASN A 7 8.02 0.69 -5.11
N PHE A 8 6.71 0.91 -5.32
CA PHE A 8 5.81 -0.11 -5.88
C PHE A 8 5.62 -1.38 -5.03
N HIS A 9 5.81 -1.28 -3.71
CA HIS A 9 5.53 -2.38 -2.78
C HIS A 9 4.08 -2.41 -2.35
N PHE A 10 3.55 -3.62 -2.23
CA PHE A 10 2.20 -3.92 -1.79
C PHE A 10 2.23 -5.00 -0.73
N LYS A 11 1.28 -4.94 0.20
CA LYS A 11 1.03 -5.98 1.20
C LYS A 11 -0.46 -6.33 1.19
N THR A 12 -0.80 -7.61 0.97
CA THR A 12 -2.19 -8.10 1.02
C THR A 12 -2.78 -8.04 2.42
N PHE A 13 -4.08 -8.29 2.55
CA PHE A 13 -4.71 -8.42 3.86
C PHE A 13 -4.16 -9.59 4.70
N ASP A 14 -3.69 -10.64 4.02
CA ASP A 14 -3.21 -11.89 4.63
C ASP A 14 -1.67 -11.94 4.77
N GLY A 15 -0.97 -10.91 4.29
CA GLY A 15 0.42 -10.62 4.67
C GLY A 15 1.43 -10.70 3.54
N ASP A 16 1.07 -11.17 2.34
CA ASP A 16 1.98 -11.28 1.21
C ASP A 16 2.50 -9.90 0.78
N ILE A 17 3.82 -9.71 0.89
CA ILE A 17 4.52 -8.54 0.36
C ILE A 17 5.00 -8.84 -1.05
N PHE A 18 4.69 -7.95 -1.99
CA PHE A 18 5.08 -8.11 -3.38
C PHE A 18 5.35 -6.77 -4.08
N TYR A 19 6.19 -6.83 -5.12
CA TYR A 19 6.53 -5.71 -5.97
C TYR A 19 5.72 -5.73 -7.26
N PHE A 20 5.06 -4.60 -7.59
CA PHE A 20 4.27 -4.45 -8.81
C PHE A 20 4.36 -3.02 -9.38
N PRO A 21 5.22 -2.77 -10.38
CA PRO A 21 5.49 -1.43 -10.90
C PRO A 21 4.48 -0.93 -11.95
N GLY A 22 3.20 -1.24 -11.75
CA GLY A 22 2.13 -0.79 -12.63
C GLY A 22 1.81 0.70 -12.47
N VAL A 23 1.67 1.42 -13.58
CA VAL A 23 1.36 2.87 -13.60
C VAL A 23 -0.03 3.18 -14.18
N CYS A 24 -0.77 2.15 -14.55
CA CYS A 24 -2.18 2.24 -14.97
C CYS A 24 -3.10 2.41 -13.75
N ASN A 25 -4.41 2.41 -14.01
CA ASN A 25 -5.39 2.35 -12.95
C ASN A 25 -5.63 0.89 -12.54
N TYR A 26 -5.56 0.61 -11.23
CA TYR A 26 -5.72 -0.75 -10.70
C TYR A 26 -6.70 -0.76 -9.53
N ILE A 27 -7.45 -1.86 -9.41
CA ILE A 27 -8.26 -2.15 -8.23
C ILE A 27 -7.31 -2.49 -7.08
N PHE A 28 -7.25 -1.61 -6.09
CA PHE A 28 -6.50 -1.87 -4.86
C PHE A 28 -7.27 -2.86 -3.98
N ALA A 29 -8.54 -2.56 -3.68
CA ALA A 29 -9.45 -3.46 -2.97
C ALA A 29 -10.89 -3.21 -3.39
N SER A 30 -11.67 -4.27 -3.63
CA SER A 30 -13.11 -4.21 -3.90
C SER A 30 -13.84 -5.37 -3.22
N ASN A 31 -15.12 -5.16 -2.89
CA ASN A 31 -16.05 -6.24 -2.53
C ASN A 31 -16.68 -6.83 -3.80
N CYS A 32 -16.26 -8.03 -4.20
CA CYS A 32 -16.60 -8.59 -5.50
C CYS A 32 -17.09 -10.04 -5.47
N LYS A 33 -17.18 -10.68 -4.30
CA LYS A 33 -17.81 -12.01 -4.13
C LYS A 33 -19.20 -11.91 -3.47
N SER A 34 -19.84 -10.74 -3.59
CA SER A 34 -21.18 -10.43 -3.11
C SER A 34 -22.05 -9.91 -4.27
N PRO A 35 -23.39 -10.09 -4.24
CA PRO A 35 -24.28 -9.49 -5.25
C PRO A 35 -24.21 -7.96 -5.33
N TYR A 36 -23.73 -7.31 -4.27
CA TYR A 36 -23.57 -5.87 -4.18
C TYR A 36 -22.11 -5.52 -3.89
N GLU A 37 -21.56 -4.58 -4.66
CA GLU A 37 -20.24 -3.99 -4.41
C GLU A 37 -20.37 -2.87 -3.38
N ASP A 38 -20.17 -3.20 -2.10
CA ASP A 38 -20.20 -2.21 -1.00
C ASP A 38 -19.12 -1.13 -1.15
N PHE A 39 -17.94 -1.53 -1.63
CA PHE A 39 -16.82 -0.65 -1.86
C PHE A 39 -15.96 -1.06 -3.07
N ASN A 40 -15.35 -0.07 -3.70
CA ASN A 40 -14.33 -0.21 -4.73
C ASN A 40 -13.28 0.88 -4.55
N ILE A 41 -12.03 0.49 -4.32
CA ILE A 41 -10.89 1.40 -4.15
C ILE A 41 -9.93 1.14 -5.31
N GLN A 42 -9.66 2.19 -6.07
CA GLN A 42 -8.76 2.19 -7.21
C GLN A 42 -7.59 3.10 -6.93
N ILE A 43 -6.42 2.73 -7.43
CA ILE A 43 -5.20 3.51 -7.26
C ILE A 43 -4.51 3.70 -8.62
N ARG A 44 -3.88 4.86 -8.78
CA ARG A 44 -2.95 5.13 -9.86
C ARG A 44 -1.64 5.65 -9.28
N ARG A 45 -0.54 5.04 -9.73
CA ARG A 45 0.83 5.44 -9.37
C ARG A 45 1.57 5.98 -10.58
N THR A 46 2.59 6.78 -10.32
CA THR A 46 3.54 7.23 -11.34
C THR A 46 4.91 7.47 -10.70
N MET A 47 5.90 7.74 -11.55
CA MET A 47 7.23 8.15 -11.10
C MET A 47 7.42 9.64 -11.42
N VAL A 48 7.72 10.44 -10.39
CA VAL A 48 8.02 11.87 -10.49
C VAL A 48 9.39 12.10 -9.89
N GLU A 49 10.34 12.61 -10.67
CA GLU A 49 11.70 12.92 -10.19
C GLU A 49 12.36 11.75 -9.43
N ASN A 50 12.26 10.53 -9.99
CA ASN A 50 12.75 9.27 -9.41
C ASN A 50 12.05 8.81 -8.10
N ALA A 51 10.98 9.48 -7.68
CA ALA A 51 10.14 9.04 -6.56
C ALA A 51 8.82 8.45 -7.08
N THR A 52 8.43 7.30 -6.53
CA THR A 52 7.13 6.69 -6.79
C THR A 52 6.07 7.39 -5.94
N VAL A 53 5.01 7.88 -6.58
CA VAL A 53 3.93 8.61 -5.91
C VAL A 53 2.56 8.07 -6.33
N ILE A 54 1.58 8.18 -5.43
CA ILE A 54 0.18 7.94 -5.76
C ILE A 54 -0.38 9.25 -6.31
N THR A 55 -0.83 9.24 -7.57
CA THR A 55 -1.38 10.44 -8.22
C THR A 55 -2.87 10.58 -8.02
N HIS A 56 -3.55 9.45 -7.92
CA HIS A 56 -5.00 9.41 -7.87
C HIS A 56 -5.49 8.20 -7.09
N VAL A 57 -6.51 8.41 -6.26
CA VAL A 57 -7.29 7.34 -5.62
C VAL A 57 -8.76 7.60 -5.86
N ILE A 58 -9.49 6.60 -6.35
CA ILE A 58 -10.95 6.65 -6.50
C ILE A 58 -11.55 5.66 -5.52
N MET A 59 -12.51 6.10 -4.72
CA MET A 59 -13.27 5.24 -3.81
C MET A 59 -14.75 5.37 -4.11
N LYS A 60 -15.38 4.26 -4.43
CA LYS A 60 -16.84 4.13 -4.43
C LYS A 60 -17.22 3.51 -3.09
N LEU A 61 -17.96 4.23 -2.25
CA LEU A 61 -18.38 3.78 -0.91
C LEU A 61 -19.89 3.98 -0.78
N GLU A 62 -20.67 2.91 -0.71
CA GLU A 62 -22.14 2.95 -0.59
C GLU A 62 -22.84 3.95 -1.56
N GLY A 63 -22.35 4.02 -2.81
CA GLY A 63 -22.93 4.88 -3.85
C GLY A 63 -22.38 6.31 -3.92
N ALA A 64 -21.52 6.72 -2.98
CA ALA A 64 -20.75 7.96 -3.08
C ALA A 64 -19.43 7.73 -3.83
N VAL A 65 -19.04 8.65 -4.71
CA VAL A 65 -17.75 8.62 -5.41
C VAL A 65 -16.82 9.67 -4.83
N ILE A 66 -15.69 9.21 -4.30
CA ILE A 66 -14.66 10.05 -3.69
C ILE A 66 -13.41 9.97 -4.57
N GLU A 67 -12.97 11.11 -5.07
CA GLU A 67 -11.73 11.22 -5.85
C GLU A 67 -10.71 12.01 -5.05
N LEU A 68 -9.54 11.42 -4.88
CA LEU A 68 -8.45 11.97 -4.08
C LEU A 68 -7.24 12.23 -4.96
N THR A 69 -6.72 13.44 -4.88
CA THR A 69 -5.39 13.81 -5.39
C THR A 69 -4.65 14.60 -4.31
N ARG A 70 -3.35 14.80 -4.46
CA ARG A 70 -2.57 15.57 -3.49
C ARG A 70 -3.18 16.96 -3.31
N GLY A 71 -3.61 17.27 -2.09
CA GLY A 71 -4.20 18.57 -1.76
C GLY A 71 -5.71 18.68 -2.03
N SER A 72 -6.33 17.77 -2.79
CA SER A 72 -7.72 17.90 -3.25
C SER A 72 -8.57 16.66 -3.00
N VAL A 73 -9.81 16.91 -2.59
CA VAL A 73 -10.86 15.90 -2.36
C VAL A 73 -12.10 16.33 -3.14
N LEU A 74 -12.57 15.47 -4.03
CA LEU A 74 -13.85 15.62 -4.71
C LEU A 74 -14.82 14.55 -4.21
N LEU A 75 -16.06 14.95 -3.95
CA LEU A 75 -17.17 14.07 -3.68
C LEU A 75 -18.23 14.28 -4.75
N ASP A 76 -18.56 13.25 -5.51
CA ASP A 76 -19.49 13.29 -6.65
C ASP A 76 -19.18 14.47 -7.60
N GLY A 77 -17.89 14.64 -7.91
CA GLY A 77 -17.37 15.71 -8.78
C GLY A 77 -17.28 17.11 -8.15
N LYS A 78 -17.62 17.28 -6.86
CA LYS A 78 -17.58 18.59 -6.17
C LYS A 78 -16.47 18.63 -5.13
N SER A 79 -15.69 19.72 -5.14
CA SER A 79 -14.66 19.93 -4.12
C SER A 79 -15.27 20.14 -2.74
N VAL A 80 -14.73 19.45 -1.74
CA VAL A 80 -15.18 19.53 -0.34
C VAL A 80 -14.10 20.08 0.57
N ARG A 81 -14.53 20.78 1.62
CA ARG A 81 -13.64 21.25 2.70
C ARG A 81 -13.71 20.29 3.87
N MET A 82 -12.55 19.94 4.43
CA MET A 82 -12.45 19.02 5.56
C MET A 82 -12.54 19.74 6.92
N PRO A 83 -13.05 19.06 7.97
CA PRO A 83 -13.64 17.72 7.93
C PRO A 83 -14.98 17.71 7.17
N TYR A 84 -15.26 16.63 6.46
CA TYR A 84 -16.47 16.48 5.66
C TYR A 84 -17.16 15.17 6.00
N SER A 85 -18.47 15.18 6.23
CA SER A 85 -19.23 13.97 6.48
C SER A 85 -20.46 13.88 5.58
N TYR A 86 -20.68 12.72 4.98
CA TYR A 86 -21.77 12.47 4.05
C TYR A 86 -22.08 10.98 3.97
N MET A 87 -23.37 10.62 4.07
CA MET A 87 -23.89 9.24 3.91
C MET A 87 -23.13 8.17 4.72
N GLY A 88 -22.63 8.51 5.91
CA GLY A 88 -21.87 7.57 6.76
C GLY A 88 -20.39 7.45 6.40
N VAL A 89 -19.90 8.31 5.51
CA VAL A 89 -18.47 8.56 5.27
C VAL A 89 -18.05 9.83 6.02
N LEU A 90 -16.85 9.81 6.59
CA LEU A 90 -16.18 10.93 7.24
C LEU A 90 -14.77 11.07 6.65
N ILE A 91 -14.45 12.26 6.14
CA ILE A 91 -13.18 12.61 5.51
C ILE A 91 -12.50 13.70 6.33
N GLU A 92 -11.28 13.44 6.79
CA GLU A 92 -10.55 14.33 7.70
C GLU A 92 -9.06 14.38 7.37
N ARG A 93 -8.42 15.54 7.52
CA ARG A 93 -6.96 15.65 7.59
C ARG A 93 -6.52 15.72 9.04
N LYS A 94 -5.72 14.75 9.47
CA LYS A 94 -5.14 14.76 10.82
C LYS A 94 -4.06 15.84 10.90
N ARG A 95 -4.29 16.87 11.74
CA ARG A 95 -3.32 17.98 11.96
C ARG A 95 -1.93 17.51 12.43
N SER A 96 -1.86 16.35 13.09
CA SER A 96 -0.63 15.86 13.73
C SER A 96 0.31 15.11 12.79
N ASN A 97 -0.17 14.61 11.65
CA ASN A 97 0.64 13.76 10.76
C ASN A 97 0.33 13.94 9.26
N SER A 98 -0.46 14.95 8.89
CA SER A 98 -0.86 15.26 7.50
C SER A 98 -1.58 14.13 6.74
N TYR A 99 -1.95 13.03 7.40
CA TYR A 99 -2.69 11.95 6.74
C TYR A 99 -4.11 12.40 6.43
N LEU A 100 -4.54 12.13 5.20
CA LEU A 100 -5.93 12.09 4.83
C LEU A 100 -6.53 10.77 5.34
N LYS A 101 -7.60 10.87 6.11
CA LYS A 101 -8.36 9.75 6.64
C LYS A 101 -9.76 9.74 6.04
N VAL A 102 -10.18 8.59 5.53
CA VAL A 102 -11.58 8.33 5.16
C VAL A 102 -12.08 7.17 6.01
N SER A 103 -13.11 7.41 6.80
CA SER A 103 -13.80 6.39 7.61
C SER A 103 -15.22 6.22 7.13
N ALA A 104 -15.62 4.99 6.84
CA ALA A 104 -16.98 4.66 6.41
C ALA A 104 -17.64 3.73 7.43
N LYS A 105 -18.93 3.98 7.73
CA LYS A 105 -19.75 3.16 8.65
C LYS A 105 -19.83 1.69 8.25
N LEU A 106 -19.52 1.37 6.98
CA LEU A 106 -19.43 0.00 6.48
C LEU A 106 -18.24 -0.77 7.08
N GLY A 107 -17.43 -0.18 7.96
CA GLY A 107 -16.30 -0.84 8.59
C GLY A 107 -15.05 -0.77 7.72
N LEU A 108 -14.84 0.38 7.05
CA LEU A 108 -13.65 0.65 6.24
C LEU A 108 -12.96 1.91 6.74
N THR A 109 -11.66 1.82 6.94
CA THR A 109 -10.79 2.97 7.19
C THR A 109 -9.68 3.01 6.17
N PHE A 110 -9.56 4.14 5.48
CA PHE A 110 -8.50 4.44 4.53
C PHE A 110 -7.62 5.55 5.10
N LEU A 111 -6.30 5.40 4.99
CA LEU A 111 -5.33 6.43 5.35
C LEU A 111 -4.32 6.60 4.21
N TRP A 112 -4.03 7.85 3.83
CA TRP A 112 -3.02 8.19 2.82
C TRP A 112 -2.20 9.40 3.26
N ASN A 113 -0.88 9.35 3.05
CA ASN A 113 0.03 10.48 3.33
C ASN A 113 -0.01 11.59 2.27
N GLU A 114 -0.90 11.49 1.26
CA GLU A 114 -0.92 12.36 0.07
C GLU A 114 0.36 12.26 -0.79
N GLU A 115 1.16 11.20 -0.59
CA GLU A 115 2.39 10.88 -1.31
C GLU A 115 2.37 9.41 -1.76
N ASP A 116 3.23 8.56 -1.22
CA ASP A 116 3.48 7.19 -1.68
C ASP A 116 2.83 6.09 -0.82
N ALA A 117 2.41 6.39 0.41
CA ALA A 117 1.97 5.41 1.39
C ALA A 117 0.47 5.52 1.70
N LEU A 118 -0.27 4.48 1.35
CA LEU A 118 -1.68 4.33 1.75
C LEU A 118 -1.93 2.96 2.41
N LEU A 119 -2.94 2.89 3.27
CA LEU A 119 -3.43 1.65 3.85
C LEU A 119 -4.96 1.62 3.93
N VAL A 120 -5.49 0.41 3.87
CA VAL A 120 -6.90 0.10 4.03
C VAL A 120 -7.06 -0.93 5.15
N GLU A 121 -7.90 -0.58 6.11
CA GLU A 121 -8.41 -1.46 7.16
C GLU A 121 -9.87 -1.80 6.85
N LEU A 122 -10.20 -3.09 6.89
CA LEU A 122 -11.54 -3.61 6.66
C LEU A 122 -11.99 -4.44 7.85
N ASP A 123 -13.27 -4.32 8.18
CA ASP A 123 -13.95 -5.20 9.13
C ASP A 123 -13.93 -6.66 8.62
N LYS A 124 -13.75 -7.61 9.55
CA LYS A 124 -13.72 -9.06 9.28
C LYS A 124 -14.97 -9.57 8.55
N LYS A 125 -16.09 -8.84 8.57
CA LYS A 125 -17.30 -9.22 7.80
C LYS A 125 -17.03 -9.34 6.30
N TYR A 126 -15.98 -8.72 5.78
CA TYR A 126 -15.54 -8.82 4.37
C TYR A 126 -14.56 -9.98 4.11
N ALA A 127 -14.30 -10.84 5.11
CA ALA A 127 -13.42 -11.98 4.93
C ALA A 127 -13.91 -12.89 3.79
N ASN A 128 -12.96 -13.32 2.95
CA ASN A 128 -13.19 -14.11 1.74
C ASN A 128 -14.19 -13.47 0.76
N GLN A 129 -14.37 -12.15 0.78
CA GLN A 129 -15.28 -11.42 -0.12
C GLN A 129 -14.57 -10.38 -0.99
N THR A 130 -13.28 -10.18 -0.79
CA THR A 130 -12.52 -9.15 -1.48
C THR A 130 -11.85 -9.66 -2.76
N CYS A 131 -11.47 -8.73 -3.62
CA CYS A 131 -10.47 -8.89 -4.67
C CYS A 131 -9.76 -7.56 -4.93
N GLY A 132 -8.80 -7.57 -5.87
CA GLY A 132 -7.87 -6.47 -6.11
C GLY A 132 -6.46 -6.85 -5.67
N LEU A 133 -5.57 -5.86 -5.68
CA LEU A 133 -4.17 -6.01 -5.26
C LEU A 133 -4.02 -6.42 -3.80
N CYS A 134 -5.03 -6.16 -2.96
CA CYS A 134 -5.05 -6.54 -1.56
C CYS A 134 -5.43 -8.01 -1.28
N GLY A 135 -5.73 -8.81 -2.31
CA GLY A 135 -6.09 -10.22 -2.15
C GLY A 135 -7.55 -10.44 -1.74
N ASP A 136 -7.85 -11.65 -1.30
CA ASP A 136 -9.22 -12.10 -1.01
C ASP A 136 -9.61 -12.11 0.48
N PHE A 137 -8.67 -11.80 1.37
CA PHE A 137 -8.88 -11.63 2.82
C PHE A 137 -9.47 -12.89 3.48
N ASN A 138 -8.93 -14.06 3.15
CA ASN A 138 -9.43 -15.33 3.66
C ASN A 138 -8.70 -15.83 4.92
N GLY A 139 -7.64 -15.12 5.36
CA GLY A 139 -6.85 -15.46 6.54
C GLY A 139 -5.87 -16.61 6.36
N ILE A 140 -5.67 -17.10 5.12
CA ILE A 140 -4.67 -18.12 4.79
C ILE A 140 -3.37 -17.38 4.45
N PRO A 141 -2.34 -17.46 5.31
CA PRO A 141 -1.10 -16.74 5.06
C PRO A 141 -0.34 -17.36 3.88
N ILE A 142 0.21 -16.48 3.05
CA ILE A 142 1.29 -16.73 2.09
C ILE A 142 0.87 -17.57 0.87
N SER A 143 0.99 -16.95 -0.30
CA SER A 143 0.99 -17.55 -1.64
C SER A 143 -0.32 -18.06 -2.24
N ASN A 144 -1.46 -17.96 -1.54
CA ASN A 144 -2.75 -18.37 -2.11
C ASN A 144 -3.27 -17.36 -3.15
N GLU A 145 -3.04 -16.08 -2.93
CA GLU A 145 -3.45 -14.99 -3.82
C GLU A 145 -2.79 -15.12 -5.21
N PHE A 146 -1.60 -15.71 -5.25
CA PHE A 146 -0.86 -15.99 -6.47
C PHE A 146 -1.22 -17.34 -7.10
N ILE A 147 -2.19 -18.09 -6.57
CA ILE A 147 -2.61 -19.37 -7.15
C ILE A 147 -3.98 -19.19 -7.82
N SER A 148 -4.01 -19.32 -9.16
CA SER A 148 -5.24 -19.34 -9.94
C SER A 148 -5.33 -20.68 -10.67
N GLU A 149 -6.43 -21.41 -10.50
CA GLU A 149 -6.67 -22.70 -11.20
C GLU A 149 -5.51 -23.70 -11.05
N LYS A 150 -4.90 -23.76 -9.86
CA LYS A 150 -3.71 -24.59 -9.53
C LYS A 150 -2.41 -24.18 -10.22
N THR A 151 -2.37 -22.99 -10.83
CA THR A 151 -1.17 -22.43 -11.43
C THR A 151 -0.69 -21.24 -10.60
N LYS A 152 0.59 -21.24 -10.24
CA LYS A 152 1.24 -20.13 -9.55
C LYS A 152 1.52 -19.00 -10.54
N MET A 153 1.05 -17.81 -10.24
CA MET A 153 1.26 -16.57 -10.97
C MET A 153 2.45 -15.81 -10.38
N THR A 154 3.12 -15.02 -11.21
CA THR A 154 4.06 -14.02 -10.72
C THR A 154 3.31 -12.81 -10.15
N PRO A 155 3.94 -12.00 -9.26
CA PRO A 155 3.36 -10.74 -8.81
C PRO A 155 2.92 -9.81 -9.95
N ILE A 156 3.68 -9.78 -11.05
CA ILE A 156 3.35 -9.00 -12.25
C ILE A 156 2.06 -9.52 -12.89
N GLN A 157 1.93 -10.84 -13.09
CA GLN A 157 0.72 -11.44 -13.64
C GLN A 157 -0.49 -11.21 -12.74
N PHE A 158 -0.30 -11.33 -11.42
CA PHE A 158 -1.35 -11.05 -10.44
C PHE A 158 -1.81 -9.60 -10.49
N GLY A 159 -0.88 -8.63 -10.51
CA GLY A 159 -1.21 -7.21 -10.58
C GLY A 159 -1.87 -6.80 -11.90
N ASN A 160 -1.43 -7.35 -13.04
CA ASN A 160 -2.05 -7.08 -14.34
C ASN A 160 -3.50 -7.52 -14.41
N ARG A 161 -3.89 -8.58 -13.68
CA ARG A 161 -5.30 -9.00 -13.58
C ARG A 161 -6.20 -7.99 -12.85
N GLN A 162 -5.62 -7.07 -12.08
CA GLN A 162 -6.37 -6.06 -11.32
C GLN A 162 -6.54 -4.74 -12.09
N LYS A 163 -6.12 -4.70 -13.36
CA LYS A 163 -6.17 -3.49 -14.18
C LYS A 163 -7.61 -3.09 -14.47
N MET A 164 -7.91 -1.80 -14.34
CA MET A 164 -9.22 -1.22 -14.60
C MET A 164 -9.06 0.05 -15.43
N ASP A 165 -8.71 -0.13 -16.70
CA ASP A 165 -8.58 0.97 -17.64
C ASP A 165 -9.97 1.48 -18.06
N GLY A 166 -10.07 2.79 -18.29
CA GLY A 166 -11.25 3.37 -18.92
C GLY A 166 -11.46 2.83 -20.34
N PRO A 167 -12.69 2.92 -20.90
CA PRO A 167 -13.00 2.36 -22.21
C PRO A 167 -12.16 2.92 -23.37
N THR A 168 -11.55 4.09 -23.19
CA THR A 168 -10.67 4.75 -24.16
C THR A 168 -9.19 4.77 -23.73
N GLU A 169 -8.87 4.24 -22.56
CA GLU A 169 -7.51 4.24 -22.02
C GLU A 169 -6.74 3.05 -22.56
N GLN A 170 -5.57 3.31 -23.14
CA GLN A 170 -4.59 2.29 -23.49
C GLN A 170 -3.38 2.51 -22.60
N CYS A 171 -3.22 1.66 -21.59
CA CYS A 171 -2.07 1.68 -20.72
C CYS A 171 -1.27 0.39 -20.91
N ALA A 172 0.05 0.47 -20.98
CA ALA A 172 0.89 -0.72 -21.14
C ALA A 172 1.10 -1.41 -19.79
N ASP A 173 1.16 -2.74 -19.80
CA ASP A 173 1.52 -3.50 -18.61
C ASP A 173 2.99 -3.24 -18.24
N PRO A 174 3.34 -3.27 -16.94
CA PRO A 174 4.71 -3.13 -16.50
C PRO A 174 5.60 -4.23 -17.08
N ILE A 175 6.81 -3.83 -17.46
CA ILE A 175 7.85 -4.77 -17.84
C ILE A 175 8.39 -5.40 -16.55
N PRO A 176 8.44 -6.74 -16.44
CA PRO A 176 9.06 -7.39 -15.30
C PRO A 176 10.49 -6.86 -15.11
N PRO A 177 10.92 -6.56 -13.87
CA PRO A 177 12.28 -6.12 -13.65
C PRO A 177 13.25 -7.18 -14.20
N ALA A 178 14.36 -6.71 -14.77
CA ALA A 178 15.47 -7.59 -15.13
C ALA A 178 15.90 -8.35 -13.86
N ALA A 179 16.36 -9.60 -14.02
CA ALA A 179 16.80 -10.42 -12.90
C ALA A 179 17.75 -9.59 -12.01
N LEU A 180 17.54 -9.68 -10.69
CA LEU A 180 18.24 -8.89 -9.67
C LEU A 180 19.74 -8.78 -9.99
N VAL A 181 20.19 -7.54 -10.17
CA VAL A 181 21.61 -7.20 -10.21
C VAL A 181 22.23 -7.61 -8.86
N ASN A 182 23.49 -8.06 -8.85
CA ASN A 182 24.22 -8.35 -7.61
C ASN A 182 24.12 -7.15 -6.65
N CYS A 183 23.26 -7.29 -5.65
CA CYS A 183 23.01 -6.24 -4.67
C CYS A 183 24.11 -6.24 -3.60
N SER A 184 24.52 -5.06 -3.15
CA SER A 184 25.62 -4.93 -2.20
C SER A 184 25.28 -5.61 -0.86
N ALA A 185 26.23 -6.39 -0.32
CA ALA A 185 26.13 -6.96 1.02
C ALA A 185 26.00 -5.86 2.11
N GLU A 186 26.46 -4.64 1.81
CA GLU A 186 26.32 -3.48 2.68
C GLU A 186 24.85 -3.10 2.88
N PHE A 187 24.01 -3.19 1.84
CA PHE A 187 22.59 -2.85 1.94
C PHE A 187 21.83 -3.83 2.84
N ALA A 188 22.17 -5.12 2.77
CA ALA A 188 21.63 -6.12 3.71
C ALA A 188 21.97 -5.77 5.17
N SER A 189 23.23 -5.41 5.43
CA SER A 189 23.69 -5.01 6.77
C SER A 189 22.93 -3.78 7.30
N ILE A 190 22.69 -2.77 6.46
CA ILE A 190 21.93 -1.56 6.84
C ILE A 190 20.49 -1.93 7.21
N CYS A 191 19.78 -2.65 6.32
CA CYS A 191 18.39 -3.04 6.53
C CYS A 191 18.22 -3.89 7.80
N GLU A 192 19.08 -4.89 8.00
CA GLU A 192 19.06 -5.75 9.19
C GLU A 192 19.33 -4.94 10.46
N THR A 193 20.36 -4.09 10.46
CA THR A 193 20.75 -3.31 11.64
C THR A 193 19.64 -2.38 12.09
N VAL A 194 19.00 -1.67 11.16
CA VAL A 194 17.92 -0.72 11.49
C VAL A 194 16.68 -1.46 11.97
N LEU A 195 16.17 -2.44 11.20
CA LEU A 195 14.91 -3.12 11.48
C LEU A 195 14.97 -4.04 12.71
N THR A 196 16.16 -4.50 13.11
CA THR A 196 16.35 -5.29 14.34
C THR A 196 16.85 -4.46 15.52
N SER A 197 16.96 -3.15 15.36
CA SER A 197 17.44 -2.25 16.42
C SER A 197 16.51 -2.22 17.64
N LYS A 198 17.00 -1.60 18.72
CA LYS A 198 16.22 -1.35 19.94
C LYS A 198 14.92 -0.58 19.68
N ALA A 199 14.87 0.20 18.59
CA ALA A 199 13.66 0.95 18.26
C ALA A 199 12.48 0.06 17.87
N PHE A 200 12.75 -1.16 17.39
CA PHE A 200 11.74 -2.10 16.90
C PHE A 200 11.60 -3.36 17.76
N THR A 201 12.17 -3.38 18.97
CA THR A 201 12.12 -4.58 19.83
C THR A 201 10.69 -5.06 20.12
N SER A 202 9.73 -4.14 20.33
CA SER A 202 8.31 -4.52 20.53
C SER A 202 7.61 -4.99 19.25
N CYS A 203 8.22 -4.76 18.09
CA CYS A 203 7.63 -5.00 16.77
C CYS A 203 7.93 -6.39 16.24
N ASN A 204 9.15 -6.87 16.47
CA ASN A 204 9.65 -8.14 15.90
C ASN A 204 8.84 -9.37 16.34
N ALA A 205 8.08 -9.27 17.45
CA ALA A 205 7.17 -10.32 17.91
C ALA A 205 5.76 -10.26 17.28
N LEU A 206 5.40 -9.13 16.68
CA LEU A 206 4.06 -8.83 16.17
C LEU A 206 4.00 -8.81 14.64
N VAL A 207 5.11 -8.42 13.99
CA VAL A 207 5.22 -8.28 12.55
C VAL A 207 6.48 -8.99 12.10
N ASN A 208 6.37 -9.88 11.10
CA ASN A 208 7.50 -10.61 10.54
C ASN A 208 8.52 -9.62 9.95
N VAL A 209 9.63 -9.42 10.65
CA VAL A 209 10.67 -8.45 10.25
C VAL A 209 11.39 -8.86 8.98
N GLN A 210 11.47 -10.17 8.70
CA GLN A 210 12.24 -10.71 7.58
C GLN A 210 11.72 -10.20 6.23
N ASP A 211 10.40 -10.14 6.05
CA ASP A 211 9.78 -9.67 4.80
C ASP A 211 10.13 -8.19 4.53
N TYR A 212 10.26 -7.37 5.57
CA TYR A 212 10.62 -5.96 5.45
C TYR A 212 12.13 -5.74 5.26
N ILE A 213 12.97 -6.62 5.82
CA ILE A 213 14.41 -6.63 5.54
C ILE A 213 14.63 -6.92 4.05
N GLU A 214 13.99 -7.97 3.52
CA GLU A 214 14.08 -8.33 2.10
C GLU A 214 13.56 -7.21 1.19
N THR A 215 12.44 -6.58 1.58
CA THR A 215 11.90 -5.43 0.85
C THR A 215 12.86 -4.23 0.87
N CYS A 216 13.45 -3.91 2.02
CA CYS A 216 14.43 -2.83 2.15
C CYS A 216 15.68 -3.08 1.29
N ILE A 217 16.16 -4.32 1.23
CA ILE A 217 17.27 -4.70 0.35
C ILE A 217 16.86 -4.41 -1.09
N GLN A 218 15.69 -4.88 -1.54
CA GLN A 218 15.20 -4.63 -2.89
C GLN A 218 15.08 -3.14 -3.22
N ASP A 219 14.59 -2.32 -2.28
CA ASP A 219 14.54 -0.86 -2.45
C ASP A 219 15.93 -0.30 -2.73
N LEU A 220 16.92 -0.64 -1.90
CA LEU A 220 18.29 -0.15 -2.07
C LEU A 220 18.96 -0.67 -3.36
N CYS A 221 18.64 -1.88 -3.81
CA CYS A 221 19.20 -2.41 -5.06
C CYS A 221 18.68 -1.66 -6.31
N HIS A 222 17.46 -1.13 -6.26
CA HIS A 222 16.81 -0.49 -7.41
C HIS A 222 16.79 1.04 -7.32
N CYS A 223 17.18 1.60 -6.18
CA CYS A 223 17.26 3.03 -5.98
C CYS A 223 18.53 3.60 -6.60
N ASP A 224 18.44 4.82 -7.13
CA ASP A 224 19.64 5.60 -7.42
C ASP A 224 20.42 5.80 -6.12
N SER A 225 21.74 5.58 -6.16
CA SER A 225 22.63 5.78 -5.00
C SER A 225 22.48 7.17 -4.35
N SER A 226 22.11 8.19 -5.12
CA SER A 226 21.82 9.55 -4.61
C SER A 226 20.50 9.67 -3.83
N MET A 227 19.64 8.66 -3.91
CA MET A 227 18.32 8.58 -3.27
C MET A 227 18.22 7.41 -2.28
N ALA A 228 19.33 6.74 -1.99
CA ALA A 228 19.35 5.53 -1.16
C ALA A 228 18.65 5.72 0.19
N ASP A 229 18.92 6.84 0.87
CA ASP A 229 18.29 7.19 2.15
C ASP A 229 16.77 7.30 2.02
N PHE A 230 16.28 7.98 0.97
CA PHE A 230 14.85 8.13 0.73
C PHE A 230 14.16 6.78 0.49
N CYS A 231 14.76 5.92 -0.33
CA CYS A 231 14.17 4.63 -0.68
C CYS A 231 14.06 3.68 0.52
N MET A 232 15.13 3.52 1.33
CA MET A 232 15.09 2.60 2.48
C MET A 232 14.12 3.07 3.58
N CYS A 233 14.00 4.38 3.76
CA CYS A 233 13.20 4.96 4.85
C CYS A 233 11.70 4.78 4.65
N ASN A 234 11.22 4.59 3.42
CA ASN A 234 9.82 4.29 3.17
C ASN A 234 9.45 2.91 3.72
N THR A 235 10.34 1.92 3.57
CA THR A 235 10.13 0.58 4.15
C THR A 235 10.28 0.56 5.67
N PHE A 236 11.21 1.33 6.25
CA PHE A 236 11.30 1.49 7.71
C PHE A 236 10.07 2.18 8.30
N ALA A 237 9.56 3.21 7.62
CA ALA A 237 8.33 3.89 8.01
C ALA A 237 7.13 2.94 7.94
N GLU A 238 7.02 2.13 6.89
CA GLU A 238 5.96 1.13 6.80
C GLU A 238 6.06 0.08 7.92
N TYR A 239 7.24 -0.45 8.22
CA TYR A 239 7.42 -1.40 9.31
C TYR A 239 6.99 -0.81 10.66
N SER A 240 7.37 0.45 10.92
CA SER A 240 6.93 1.21 12.09
C SER A 240 5.40 1.34 12.16
N ARG A 241 4.74 1.65 11.04
CA ARG A 241 3.26 1.75 10.97
C ARG A 241 2.58 0.41 11.24
N GLN A 242 3.06 -0.66 10.62
CA GLN A 242 2.52 -2.01 10.80
C GLN A 242 2.70 -2.49 12.23
N CYS A 243 3.84 -2.18 12.86
CA CYS A 243 4.08 -2.44 14.28
C CYS A 243 3.08 -1.71 15.18
N ALA A 244 2.93 -0.40 14.99
CA ALA A 244 1.99 0.40 15.79
C ALA A 244 0.54 -0.09 15.62
N HIS A 245 0.16 -0.46 14.38
CA HIS A 245 -1.15 -1.05 14.09
C HIS A 245 -1.35 -2.40 14.80
N ALA A 246 -0.32 -3.25 14.87
CA ALA A 246 -0.39 -4.52 15.58
C ALA A 246 -0.37 -4.39 17.12
N GLY A 247 -0.33 -3.17 17.65
CA GLY A 247 -0.31 -2.89 19.09
C GLY A 247 1.10 -2.76 19.69
N GLY A 248 2.15 -2.81 18.86
CA GLY A 248 3.52 -2.52 19.26
C GLY A 248 3.76 -1.03 19.47
N GLN A 249 4.90 -0.68 20.06
CA GLN A 249 5.29 0.69 20.35
C GLN A 249 6.71 0.94 19.80
N PRO A 250 6.84 1.18 18.48
CA PRO A 250 8.14 1.51 17.91
C PRO A 250 8.67 2.79 18.57
N LEU A 251 9.93 2.77 18.98
CA LEU A 251 10.62 3.98 19.48
C LEU A 251 11.06 4.85 18.30
N ASN A 252 11.61 6.02 18.60
CA ASN A 252 12.20 6.86 17.57
C ASN A 252 13.41 6.16 16.94
N TRP A 253 13.27 5.77 15.68
CA TRP A 253 14.33 5.19 14.85
C TRP A 253 15.00 6.25 13.94
N ARG A 254 14.40 7.44 13.83
CA ARG A 254 14.88 8.56 13.02
C ARG A 254 15.99 9.33 13.75
N THR A 255 17.09 9.60 13.07
CA THR A 255 18.28 10.31 13.57
C THR A 255 18.76 11.35 12.55
N SER A 256 19.81 12.12 12.86
CA SER A 256 20.39 13.07 11.90
C SER A 256 21.02 12.40 10.69
N GLU A 257 21.41 11.13 10.81
CA GLU A 257 22.07 10.34 9.76
C GLU A 257 21.16 9.27 9.14
N LEU A 258 19.91 9.15 9.60
CA LEU A 258 18.95 8.14 9.16
C LEU A 258 17.54 8.70 9.26
N CYS A 259 16.85 8.87 8.12
CA CYS A 259 15.61 9.64 7.98
C CYS A 259 14.62 9.56 9.15
#